data_AF-A0AAV7BM76-F1
#
_entry.id   AF-A0AAV7BM76-F1
#
_cell.length_a   1.000
_cell.length_b   1.000
_cell.length_c   1.000
_cell.angle_alpha   90.00
_cell.angle_beta   90.00
_cell.angle_gamma   90.00
#
_symmetry.space_group_name_H-M   'P 1'
#
loop_
_entity.id
_entity.type
_entity.pdbx_description
1 polymer ?
#
loop_
_entity_poly.entity_id
_entity_poly.type
_entity_poly.pdbx_seq_one_letter_code
_entity_poly.pdbx_strand_id
1 'polypeptide(L)'
;MLELELYKDDLLDKPALLAINKMDLPGAEEKLQELMKQLERPQDYLHTLPEELIPERQIDFKHIVPISVATSQGIPDLTQCIRRSLDEQAELEIQEAARENLQSLHTSSSHSVQHKQRLPLEHRLD
;
A
#
# COMPACT_ATOMS: atom_id res chain seq x y z
N MET A 1 -7.57 6.99 -23.68
CA MET A 1 -8.19 6.38 -22.49
C MET A 1 -7.44 5.10 -22.20
N LEU A 2 -6.88 4.96 -21.00
CA LEU A 2 -5.95 3.88 -20.66
C LEU A 2 -6.69 2.57 -20.39
N GLU A 3 -6.09 1.46 -20.81
CA GLU A 3 -6.71 0.12 -20.74
C GLU A 3 -6.95 -0.34 -19.28
N LEU A 4 -6.09 0.03 -18.33
CA LEU A 4 -6.20 -0.37 -16.91
C LEU A 4 -7.43 0.22 -16.20
N GLU A 5 -7.82 1.45 -16.53
CA GLU A 5 -9.00 2.14 -15.96
C GLU A 5 -10.31 1.49 -16.45
N LEU A 6 -10.30 0.87 -17.63
CA LEU A 6 -11.43 0.14 -18.19
C LEU A 6 -11.64 -1.24 -17.55
N TYR A 7 -10.59 -1.85 -16.98
CA TYR A 7 -10.67 -3.22 -16.49
C TYR A 7 -11.33 -3.29 -15.10
N LYS A 8 -10.85 -2.55 -14.09
CA LYS A 8 -11.50 -2.37 -12.76
C LYS A 8 -10.90 -1.16 -12.03
N ASP A 9 -11.74 -0.24 -11.55
CA ASP A 9 -11.32 0.94 -10.75
C ASP A 9 -10.53 0.51 -9.48
N ASP A 10 -10.94 -0.60 -8.85
CA ASP A 10 -10.30 -1.16 -7.65
C ASP A 10 -8.83 -1.62 -7.86
N LEU A 11 -8.33 -1.71 -9.09
CA LEU A 11 -6.91 -2.02 -9.34
C LEU A 11 -6.00 -0.84 -9.03
N LEU A 12 -6.53 0.38 -9.07
CA LEU A 12 -5.78 1.62 -8.84
C LEU A 12 -5.52 1.86 -7.34
N ASP A 13 -6.38 1.33 -6.47
CA ASP A 13 -6.25 1.42 -5.00
C ASP A 13 -5.32 0.35 -4.42
N LYS A 14 -4.92 -0.65 -5.22
CA LYS A 14 -4.01 -1.70 -4.77
C LYS A 14 -2.57 -1.21 -4.84
N PRO A 15 -1.71 -1.56 -3.86
CA PRO A 15 -0.30 -1.24 -3.95
C PRO A 15 0.29 -1.89 -5.20
N ALA A 16 0.88 -1.05 -6.04
CA ALA A 16 1.47 -1.46 -7.31
C ALA A 16 3.00 -1.43 -7.22
N LEU A 17 3.64 -2.35 -7.93
CA LEU A 17 5.09 -2.41 -8.12
C LEU A 17 5.39 -2.20 -9.60
N LEU A 18 6.33 -1.30 -9.89
CA LEU A 18 6.74 -1.00 -11.25
C LEU A 18 8.01 -1.78 -11.62
N ALA A 19 7.89 -2.73 -12.55
CA ALA A 19 9.04 -3.46 -13.09
C ALA A 19 9.47 -2.85 -14.42
N ILE A 20 10.66 -2.24 -14.47
CA ILE A 20 11.20 -1.61 -15.69
C ILE A 20 12.03 -2.65 -16.43
N ASN A 21 11.50 -3.15 -17.54
CA ASN A 21 12.15 -4.20 -18.33
C ASN A 21 13.15 -3.63 -19.35
N LYS A 22 14.02 -4.50 -19.89
CA LYS A 22 15.02 -4.25 -20.94
C LYS A 22 16.25 -3.45 -20.49
N MET A 23 16.70 -3.65 -19.26
CA MET A 23 17.93 -3.03 -18.73
C MET A 23 19.24 -3.52 -19.37
N ASP A 24 19.17 -4.52 -20.25
CA ASP A 24 20.28 -5.05 -21.04
C ASP A 24 20.69 -4.17 -22.23
N LEU A 25 19.86 -3.20 -22.60
CA LEU A 25 20.12 -2.33 -23.76
C LEU A 25 21.09 -1.17 -23.41
N PRO A 26 21.94 -0.75 -24.36
CA PRO A 26 22.77 0.44 -24.16
C PRO A 26 21.87 1.68 -23.98
N GLY A 27 22.21 2.51 -22.99
CA GLY A 27 21.41 3.69 -22.61
C GLY A 27 20.17 3.39 -21.77
N ALA A 28 19.96 2.14 -21.32
CA ALA A 28 18.83 1.80 -20.44
C ALA A 28 18.92 2.52 -19.09
N GLU A 29 20.13 2.67 -18.53
CA GLU A 29 20.34 3.40 -17.28
C GLU A 29 19.96 4.88 -17.40
N GLU A 30 20.33 5.55 -18.50
CA GLU A 30 19.98 6.95 -18.73
C GLU A 30 18.47 7.15 -18.81
N LYS A 31 17.78 6.23 -19.50
CA LYS A 31 16.31 6.21 -19.59
C LYS A 31 15.65 5.90 -18.25
N LEU A 32 16.25 5.03 -17.44
CA LEU A 32 15.78 4.74 -16.09
C LEU A 32 15.85 6.00 -15.22
N GLN A 33 16.98 6.71 -15.24
CA GLN A 33 17.15 7.95 -14.48
C GLN A 33 16.20 9.05 -14.94
N GLU A 34 15.96 9.16 -16.24
CA GLU A 34 14.96 10.10 -16.79
C GLU A 34 13.55 9.73 -16.31
N LEU A 35 13.18 8.45 -16.38
CA LEU A 35 11.90 7.97 -15.89
C LEU A 35 11.72 8.19 -14.38
N MET A 36 12.77 8.00 -13.57
CA MET A 36 12.70 8.28 -12.13
C MET A 36 12.40 9.76 -11.87
N LYS A 37 13.05 10.68 -12.59
CA LYS A 37 12.78 12.13 -12.47
C LYS A 37 11.35 12.48 -12.89
N GLN A 38 10.82 11.79 -13.91
CA GLN A 38 9.44 11.96 -14.34
C GLN A 38 8.45 11.45 -13.30
N LEU A 39 8.73 10.33 -12.65
CA LEU A 39 7.91 9.77 -11.59
C LEU A 39 7.95 10.59 -10.29
N GLU A 40 9.05 11.29 -9.99
CA GLU A 40 9.11 12.23 -8.86
C GLU A 40 8.27 13.48 -9.09
N ARG A 41 8.14 13.93 -10.34
CA ARG A 41 7.43 15.17 -10.70
C ARG A 41 6.46 14.96 -11.87
N PRO A 42 5.47 14.07 -11.75
CA PRO A 42 4.65 13.65 -12.88
C PRO A 42 3.94 14.84 -13.54
N GLN A 43 3.47 15.81 -12.74
CA GLN A 43 2.79 17.02 -13.21
C GLN A 43 3.63 17.84 -14.22
N ASP A 44 4.96 17.85 -14.04
CA ASP A 44 5.90 18.56 -14.92
C ASP A 44 6.12 17.82 -16.24
N TYR A 45 5.59 16.60 -16.42
CA TYR A 45 5.78 15.79 -17.63
C TYR A 45 4.47 15.27 -18.23
N LEU A 46 3.32 15.40 -17.56
CA LEU A 46 2.02 15.00 -18.11
C LEU A 46 1.73 15.64 -19.48
N HIS A 47 2.19 16.88 -19.69
CA HIS A 47 2.03 17.60 -20.95
C HIS A 47 2.87 17.03 -22.11
N THR A 48 3.85 16.18 -21.82
CA THR A 48 4.66 15.49 -22.83
C THR A 48 4.01 14.19 -23.31
N LEU A 49 3.05 13.68 -22.55
CA LEU A 49 2.30 12.48 -22.89
C LEU A 49 1.13 12.84 -23.83
N PRO A 50 0.81 11.99 -24.81
CA PRO A 50 -0.43 12.10 -25.56
C PRO A 50 -1.62 12.11 -24.60
N GLU A 51 -2.64 12.94 -24.89
CA GLU A 51 -3.83 13.09 -24.04
C GLU A 51 -4.52 11.74 -23.75
N GLU A 52 -4.39 10.77 -24.66
CA GLU A 52 -4.93 9.42 -24.51
C GLU A 52 -4.22 8.54 -23.47
N LEU A 53 -2.97 8.90 -23.11
CA LEU A 53 -2.08 8.17 -22.20
C LEU A 53 -1.90 8.86 -20.85
N ILE A 54 -2.55 10.02 -20.64
CA ILE A 54 -2.54 10.70 -19.35
C ILE A 54 -3.54 9.97 -18.44
N PRO A 55 -3.08 9.37 -17.32
CA PRO A 55 -3.98 8.70 -16.39
C PRO A 55 -4.85 9.71 -15.65
N GLU A 56 -6.13 9.38 -15.45
CA GLU A 56 -7.05 10.20 -14.65
C GLU A 56 -6.72 10.08 -13.16
N ARG A 57 -6.18 8.93 -12.74
CA ARG A 57 -5.66 8.69 -11.38
C ARG A 57 -4.21 8.22 -11.41
N GLN A 58 -3.35 8.89 -10.65
CA GLN A 58 -1.96 8.46 -10.49
C GLN A 58 -1.88 7.20 -9.64
N ILE A 59 -1.13 6.21 -10.14
CA ILE A 59 -0.82 4.99 -9.39
C ILE A 59 0.38 5.28 -8.49
N ASP A 60 0.24 5.00 -7.20
CA ASP A 60 1.35 5.10 -6.25
C ASP A 60 2.18 3.81 -6.27
N PHE A 61 3.36 3.90 -6.89
CA PHE A 61 4.29 2.77 -6.97
C PHE A 61 5.17 2.72 -5.73
N LYS A 62 4.91 1.75 -4.84
CA LYS A 62 5.71 1.57 -3.62
C LYS A 62 7.15 1.17 -3.91
N HIS A 63 7.35 0.39 -4.97
CA HIS A 63 8.65 -0.13 -5.35
C HIS A 63 8.83 -0.08 -6.86
N ILE A 64 10.03 0.30 -7.28
CA ILE A 64 10.43 0.32 -8.68
C ILE A 64 11.65 -0.58 -8.82
N VAL A 65 11.55 -1.61 -9.67
CA VAL A 65 12.59 -2.63 -9.83
C VAL A 65 13.05 -2.66 -11.28
N PRO A 66 14.31 -2.26 -11.58
CA PRO A 66 14.88 -2.40 -12.90
C PRO A 66 15.25 -3.87 -13.16
N ILE A 67 14.73 -4.45 -14.24
CA ILE A 67 14.96 -5.84 -14.63
C ILE A 67 15.38 -5.95 -16.10
N SER A 68 16.06 -7.05 -16.41
CA SER A 68 16.14 -7.54 -17.78
C SER A 68 15.71 -9.00 -17.80
N VAL A 69 14.57 -9.24 -18.43
CA VAL A 69 14.07 -10.61 -18.64
C VAL A 69 15.03 -11.40 -19.54
N ALA A 70 15.67 -10.74 -20.51
CA ALA A 70 16.59 -11.38 -21.45
C ALA A 70 17.85 -11.91 -20.76
N THR A 71 18.38 -11.19 -19.77
CA THR A 71 19.57 -11.60 -19.00
C THR A 71 19.22 -12.24 -17.66
N SER A 72 17.93 -12.38 -17.34
CA SER A 72 17.42 -12.76 -16.01
C SER A 72 17.89 -11.85 -14.85
N GLN A 73 18.42 -10.66 -15.18
CA GLN A 73 18.93 -9.71 -14.19
C GLN A 73 17.75 -9.03 -13.46
N GLY A 74 17.83 -8.93 -12.13
CA GLY A 74 16.82 -8.26 -11.30
C GLY A 74 15.52 -9.06 -11.07
N ILE A 75 15.35 -10.22 -11.71
CA ILE A 75 14.24 -11.16 -11.44
C ILE A 75 14.24 -11.70 -9.98
N PRO A 76 15.38 -12.11 -9.40
CA PRO A 76 15.40 -12.54 -7.99
C PRO A 76 15.03 -11.39 -7.05
N ASP A 77 15.56 -10.18 -7.27
CA ASP A 77 15.21 -8.98 -6.52
C ASP A 77 13.73 -8.63 -6.64
N LEU A 78 13.15 -8.71 -7.85
CA LEU A 78 11.73 -8.53 -8.08
C LEU A 78 10.90 -9.53 -7.28
N THR A 79 11.28 -10.81 -7.29
CA THR A 79 10.58 -11.87 -6.54
C THR A 79 10.63 -11.61 -5.04
N GLN A 80 11.78 -11.18 -4.52
CA GLN A 80 11.94 -10.83 -3.11
C GLN A 80 11.13 -9.57 -2.75
N CYS A 81 11.09 -8.59 -3.64
CA CYS A 81 10.34 -7.35 -3.44
C CYS A 81 8.83 -7.61 -3.39
N ILE A 82 8.31 -8.45 -4.29
CA ILE A 82 6.90 -8.89 -4.25
C ILE A 82 6.61 -9.61 -2.93
N ARG A 83 7.45 -10.55 -2.51
CA ARG A 83 7.25 -11.28 -1.25
C ARG A 83 7.23 -10.33 -0.06
N ARG A 84 8.20 -9.43 0.02
CA ARG A 84 8.28 -8.44 1.10
C ARG A 84 7.05 -7.55 1.15
N SER A 85 6.59 -7.06 0.00
CA SER A 85 5.39 -6.24 -0.07
C SER A 85 4.15 -6.99 0.44
N LEU A 86 4.03 -8.29 0.14
CA LEU A 86 2.93 -9.11 0.67
C LEU A 86 3.06 -9.34 2.18
N ASP A 87 4.27 -9.61 2.66
CA ASP A 87 4.54 -9.82 4.08
C ASP A 87 4.25 -8.54 4.89
N GLU A 88 4.67 -7.36 4.40
CA GLU A 88 4.39 -6.06 5.01
C GLU A 88 2.88 -5.76 5.07
N GLN A 89 2.13 -6.08 4.02
CA GLN A 89 0.67 -5.91 4.04
C GLN A 89 0.00 -6.82 5.07
N ALA A 90 0.41 -8.10 5.13
CA ALA A 90 -0.13 -9.02 6.12
C ALA A 90 0.19 -8.59 7.55
N GLU A 91 1.39 -8.05 7.79
CA GLU A 91 1.76 -7.53 9.11
C GLU A 91 0.93 -6.30 9.51
N LEU A 92 0.66 -5.39 8.57
CA LEU A 92 -0.22 -4.24 8.80
C LEU A 92 -1.65 -4.68 9.17
N GLU A 93 -2.22 -5.64 8.43
CA GLU A 93 -3.55 -6.18 8.72
C GLU A 93 -3.62 -6.85 10.11
N ILE A 94 -2.58 -7.60 10.49
CA ILE A 94 -2.50 -8.22 11.82
C ILE A 94 -2.42 -7.17 12.92
N GLN A 95 -1.61 -6.12 12.74
CA GLN A 95 -1.50 -5.04 13.71
C GLN A 95 -2.80 -4.27 13.87
N GLU A 96 -3.50 -4.01 12.77
CA GLU A 96 -4.78 -3.30 12.77
C GLU A 96 -5.85 -4.12 13.51
N ALA A 97 -5.98 -5.41 13.18
CA ALA A 97 -6.88 -6.33 13.88
C ALA A 97 -6.55 -6.45 15.38
N ALA A 98 -5.27 -6.50 15.74
CA ALA A 98 -4.84 -6.50 17.14
C ALA A 98 -5.24 -5.21 17.88
N ARG A 99 -5.11 -4.06 17.21
CA ARG A 99 -5.50 -2.75 17.75
C ARG A 99 -7.00 -2.66 18.00
N GLU A 100 -7.82 -3.12 17.07
CA GLU A 100 -9.28 -3.15 17.21
C GLU A 100 -9.73 -4.05 18.38
N ASN A 101 -9.10 -5.22 18.52
CA ASN A 101 -9.35 -6.13 19.63
C ASN A 101 -9.01 -5.48 20.98
N LEU A 102 -7.91 -4.75 21.09
CA LEU A 102 -7.57 -4.04 22.32
C LEU A 102 -8.59 -2.93 22.64
N GLN A 103 -9.02 -2.15 21.63
CA GLN A 103 -10.01 -1.08 21.83
C GLN A 103 -11.36 -1.63 22.31
N SER A 104 -11.83 -2.74 21.74
CA SER A 104 -13.08 -3.38 22.16
C SER A 104 -13.03 -3.94 23.59
N LEU A 105 -11.87 -4.42 24.04
CA LEU A 105 -11.66 -4.85 25.42
C LEU A 105 -11.71 -3.67 26.41
N HIS A 106 -11.10 -2.53 26.06
CA HIS A 106 -11.13 -1.33 26.89
C HIS A 106 -12.55 -0.78 27.09
N THR A 107 -13.37 -0.74 26.03
CA THR A 107 -14.76 -0.24 26.11
C THR A 107 -15.66 -1.18 26.92
N SER A 108 -15.44 -2.50 26.82
CA SER A 108 -16.16 -3.53 27.56
C SER A 108 -15.79 -3.59 29.05
N SER A 109 -14.52 -3.35 29.38
CA SER A 109 -14.03 -3.28 30.76
C SER A 109 -14.56 -2.04 31.50
N SER A 110 -14.70 -0.89 30.82
CA SER A 110 -15.30 0.32 31.41
C SER A 110 -16.78 0.15 31.79
N HIS A 111 -17.52 -0.75 31.14
CA HIS A 111 -18.93 -1.03 31.46
C HIS A 111 -19.10 -1.95 32.68
N SER A 112 -18.13 -2.81 32.98
CA SER A 112 -18.23 -3.78 34.09
C SER A 112 -17.86 -3.19 35.45
N VAL A 113 -17.18 -2.03 35.49
CA VAL A 113 -16.83 -1.33 36.75
C VAL A 113 -18.03 -0.57 37.35
N GLN A 114 -19.00 -0.13 36.53
CA GLN A 114 -20.16 0.63 37.04
C GLN A 114 -21.20 -0.23 37.78
N HIS A 115 -21.26 -1.55 37.53
CA HIS A 115 -22.29 -2.41 38.12
C HIS A 115 -21.95 -2.96 39.53
N LYS A 116 -20.75 -2.70 40.06
CA LYS A 116 -20.30 -3.19 41.38
C LYS A 116 -20.47 -2.22 42.56
N GLN A 117 -20.99 -1.00 42.36
CA GLN A 117 -21.08 0.01 43.43
C GLN A 117 -22.50 0.32 43.98
N ARG A 118 -23.51 -0.52 43.72
CA ARG A 118 -24.82 -0.38 44.38
C ARG A 118 -25.20 -1.62 45.19
N LEU A 119 -24.65 -1.73 46.39
CA LEU A 119 -25.31 -2.43 47.49
C LEU A 119 -25.96 -1.37 48.38
N PRO A 120 -27.30 -1.35 48.53
CA PRO A 120 -27.94 -0.48 49.52
C PRO A 120 -27.73 -1.06 50.92
N LEU A 121 -27.20 -0.23 51.81
CA LEU A 121 -27.25 -0.44 53.25
C LEU A 121 -28.70 -0.19 53.70
N GLU A 122 -29.45 -1.24 54.01
CA GLU A 122 -30.73 -1.12 54.72
C GLU A 122 -30.58 -1.63 56.16
N HIS A 123 -30.51 -0.64 57.05
CA HIS A 123 -31.10 -0.52 58.37
C HIS A 123 -31.32 -1.77 59.23
N ARG A 124 -30.74 -1.74 60.44
CA ARG A 124 -31.43 -2.10 61.70
C ARG A 124 -30.84 -1.29 62.86
N LEU A 125 -31.52 -0.18 63.18
CA LEU A 125 -31.52 0.42 64.51
C LEU A 125 -32.90 0.12 65.13
N ASP A 126 -32.84 -0.33 66.38
CA ASP A 126 -33.90 -0.62 67.36
C ASP A 126 -34.90 -1.75 67.07
#